data_AF-A0A1H4SMC6-F1
#
_entry.id   AF-A0A1H4SMC6-F1
#
_cell.length_a   1.000
_cell.length_b   1.000
_cell.length_c   1.000
_cell.angle_alpha   90.00
_cell.angle_beta   90.00
_cell.angle_gamma   90.00
#
_symmetry.space_group_name_H-M   'P 1'
#
loop_
_entity.id
_entity.type
_entity.pdbx_description
1 polymer ?
#
loop_
_entity_poly.entity_id
_entity_poly.type
_entity_poly.pdbx_seq_one_letter_code
_entity_poly.pdbx_strand_id
1 'polypeptide(L)'
;MAVVVIVVIVVVLVVVAANDDPDHPPADDVKVTSCTVNSATQHPTARVEIHNHSSKASTYAVTVEFVTANGTRVSEGGTLSSTVAPGQTVRTEVGGVDRVTQEVTCKVTDVTRLAS
;
A
#
# COMPACT_ATOMS: atom_id res chain seq x y z
N MET A 1 -13.24 40.57 -36.99
CA MET A 1 -12.02 40.21 -36.25
C MET A 1 -12.32 40.35 -34.76
N ALA A 2 -12.49 39.24 -34.06
CA ALA A 2 -12.58 39.20 -32.60
C ALA A 2 -11.68 38.04 -32.15
N VAL A 3 -10.61 38.37 -31.44
CA VAL A 3 -9.57 37.43 -31.00
C VAL A 3 -10.13 36.67 -29.80
N VAL A 4 -10.32 35.36 -29.96
CA VAL A 4 -10.66 34.45 -28.86
C VAL A 4 -9.39 34.23 -28.04
N VAL A 5 -9.27 34.93 -26.91
CA VAL A 5 -8.20 34.71 -25.94
C VAL A 5 -8.50 33.42 -25.21
N ILE A 6 -7.89 32.32 -25.66
CA ILE A 6 -7.90 31.04 -24.95
C ILE A 6 -7.00 31.22 -23.72
N VAL A 7 -7.62 31.54 -22.58
CA VAL A 7 -6.95 31.49 -21.28
C VAL A 7 -6.74 30.02 -20.94
N VAL A 8 -5.59 29.48 -21.33
CA VAL A 8 -5.15 28.14 -20.90
C VAL A 8 -4.79 28.27 -19.43
N ILE A 9 -5.75 27.96 -18.55
CA ILE A 9 -5.49 27.81 -17.12
C ILE A 9 -4.66 26.54 -16.97
N VAL A 10 -3.34 26.71 -16.89
CA VAL A 10 -2.42 25.64 -16.50
C VAL A 10 -2.63 25.38 -15.01
N VAL A 11 -3.57 24.50 -14.68
CA VAL A 11 -3.72 23.99 -13.32
C VAL A 11 -2.52 23.08 -13.07
N VAL A 12 -1.46 23.66 -12.50
CA VAL A 12 -0.33 22.88 -11.99
C VAL A 12 -0.84 22.15 -10.74
N LEU A 13 -1.31 20.92 -10.93
CA LEU A 13 -1.48 19.95 -9.86
C LEU A 13 -0.09 19.70 -9.27
N VAL A 14 0.24 20.37 -8.18
CA VAL A 14 1.39 20.02 -7.36
C VAL A 14 1.02 18.71 -6.66
N VAL A 15 1.26 17.60 -7.33
CA VAL A 15 1.31 16.29 -6.68
C VAL A 15 2.53 16.36 -5.78
N VAL A 16 2.30 16.48 -4.47
CA VAL A 16 3.34 16.30 -3.46
C VAL A 16 3.71 14.82 -3.50
N ALA A 17 4.58 14.45 -4.44
CA ALA A 17 5.28 13.18 -4.37
C ALA A 17 6.13 13.26 -3.10
N ALA A 18 5.93 12.31 -2.18
CA ALA A 18 6.95 11.98 -1.21
C ALA A 18 8.28 11.82 -1.97
N ASN A 19 9.41 12.15 -1.35
CA ASN A 19 10.75 12.01 -1.95
C ASN A 19 11.08 10.54 -2.22
N ASP A 20 10.39 9.96 -3.19
CA ASP A 20 10.66 8.65 -3.73
C ASP A 20 11.89 8.79 -4.60
N ASP A 21 12.94 8.11 -4.18
CA ASP A 21 14.03 7.78 -5.09
C ASP A 21 13.38 7.12 -6.32
N PRO A 22 13.41 7.76 -7.50
CA PRO A 22 12.65 7.28 -8.65
C PRO A 22 13.13 5.90 -9.13
N ASP A 23 14.32 5.49 -8.68
CA ASP A 23 14.91 4.19 -8.99
C ASP A 23 14.37 3.05 -8.08
N HIS A 24 13.69 3.37 -6.96
CA HIS A 24 13.11 2.37 -6.06
C HIS A 24 11.81 2.84 -5.36
N PRO A 25 10.63 2.61 -5.98
CA PRO A 25 9.35 3.01 -5.41
C PRO A 25 9.02 2.24 -4.12
N PRO A 26 8.24 2.82 -3.19
CA PRO A 26 7.86 2.16 -1.93
C PRO A 26 7.18 0.80 -2.10
N ALA A 27 6.44 0.60 -3.19
CA ALA A 27 5.73 -0.65 -3.44
C ALA A 27 6.69 -1.86 -3.55
N ASP A 28 7.90 -1.64 -4.07
CA ASP A 28 8.91 -2.68 -4.23
C ASP A 28 9.57 -3.10 -2.91
N ASP A 29 9.41 -2.28 -1.85
CA ASP A 29 9.86 -2.60 -0.49
C ASP A 29 8.96 -3.63 0.21
N VAL A 30 7.78 -3.93 -0.35
CA VAL A 30 6.69 -4.63 0.36
C VAL A 30 6.34 -5.96 -0.30
N LYS A 31 6.32 -7.03 0.49
CA LYS A 31 5.99 -8.38 0.03
C LYS A 31 4.96 -9.06 0.92
N VAL A 32 3.90 -9.61 0.32
CA VAL A 32 2.99 -10.53 1.01
C VAL A 32 3.67 -11.88 1.18
N THR A 33 3.77 -12.36 2.41
CA THR A 33 4.38 -13.65 2.77
C THR A 33 3.34 -14.70 3.16
N SER A 34 2.13 -14.29 3.54
CA SER A 34 0.99 -15.16 3.81
C SER A 34 -0.32 -14.42 3.60
N CYS A 35 -1.34 -15.15 3.19
CA CYS A 35 -2.72 -14.67 3.09
C CYS A 35 -3.65 -15.78 3.58
N THR A 36 -4.37 -15.56 4.68
CA THR A 36 -5.21 -16.58 5.29
C THR A 36 -6.54 -16.01 5.75
N VAL A 37 -7.55 -16.86 5.88
CA VAL A 37 -8.81 -16.54 6.56
C VAL A 37 -8.83 -17.26 7.90
N ASN A 38 -9.01 -16.53 8.98
CA ASN A 38 -9.16 -17.12 10.31
C ASN A 38 -10.50 -17.88 10.37
N SER A 39 -10.47 -19.19 10.59
CA SER A 39 -11.69 -20.02 10.57
C SER A 39 -12.65 -19.74 11.73
N ALA A 40 -12.16 -19.20 12.86
CA ALA A 40 -12.98 -18.89 14.03
C ALA A 40 -13.67 -17.53 13.90
N THR A 41 -12.98 -16.52 13.38
CA THR A 41 -13.54 -15.15 13.24
C THR A 41 -14.09 -14.86 11.85
N GLN A 42 -13.68 -15.64 10.85
CA GLN A 42 -13.91 -15.43 9.42
C GLN A 42 -13.25 -14.16 8.87
N HIS A 43 -12.32 -13.53 9.58
CA HIS A 43 -11.60 -12.36 9.07
C HIS A 43 -10.34 -12.80 8.30
N PRO A 44 -10.03 -12.16 7.17
CA PRO A 44 -8.81 -12.44 6.44
C PRO A 44 -7.64 -11.67 7.05
N THR A 45 -6.43 -12.20 6.89
CA THR A 45 -5.19 -11.59 7.39
C THR A 45 -4.07 -11.81 6.38
N ALA A 46 -3.38 -10.72 6.05
CA ALA A 46 -2.17 -10.72 5.25
C ALA A 46 -0.96 -10.53 6.16
N ARG A 47 0.08 -11.35 5.99
CA ARG A 47 1.40 -11.09 6.55
C ARG A 47 2.25 -10.39 5.52
N VAL A 48 2.79 -9.26 5.90
CA VAL A 48 3.56 -8.39 5.02
C VAL A 48 4.97 -8.24 5.57
N GLU A 49 5.95 -8.42 4.71
CA GLU A 49 7.36 -8.13 4.97
C GLU A 49 7.71 -6.81 4.28
N ILE A 50 8.40 -5.92 4.99
CA ILE A 50 8.79 -4.60 4.51
C ILE A 50 10.31 -4.50 4.65
N HIS A 51 11.03 -4.27 3.56
CA HIS A 51 12.46 -4.02 3.55
C HIS A 51 12.73 -2.60 3.06
N ASN A 52 13.33 -1.77 3.91
CA ASN A 52 13.57 -0.37 3.56
C ASN A 52 14.84 -0.21 2.71
N HIS A 53 14.69 -0.03 1.40
CA HIS A 53 15.81 0.28 0.50
C HIS A 53 16.19 1.77 0.48
N SER A 54 15.47 2.65 1.20
CA SER A 54 15.83 4.06 1.34
C SER A 54 17.08 4.24 2.22
N SER A 55 17.81 5.31 1.95
CA SER A 55 18.91 5.79 2.80
C SER A 55 18.42 6.43 4.12
N LYS A 56 17.11 6.63 4.31
CA LYS A 56 16.51 7.22 5.51
C LYS A 56 15.64 6.22 6.26
N ALA A 57 15.63 6.33 7.59
CA ALA A 57 14.64 5.64 8.41
C ALA A 57 13.23 6.07 7.99
N SER A 58 12.34 5.11 7.81
CA SER A 58 11.02 5.37 7.23
C SER A 58 9.94 4.54 7.90
N THR A 59 8.75 5.11 8.03
CA THR A 59 7.53 4.39 8.40
C THR A 59 6.72 4.13 7.14
N TYR A 60 6.10 2.95 7.05
CA TYR A 60 5.32 2.53 5.89
C TYR A 60 3.84 2.44 6.25
N ALA A 61 2.98 3.05 5.42
CA ALA A 61 1.56 2.74 5.39
C ALA A 61 1.32 1.74 4.25
N VAL A 62 0.71 0.60 4.56
CA VAL A 62 0.44 -0.46 3.58
C VAL A 62 -1.05 -0.76 3.59
N THR A 63 -1.67 -0.73 2.42
CA THR A 63 -3.05 -1.14 2.19
C THR A 63 -3.09 -2.45 1.42
N VAL A 64 -3.88 -3.40 1.90
CA VAL A 64 -4.07 -4.71 1.29
C VAL A 64 -5.55 -4.96 1.04
N GLU A 65 -5.86 -5.30 -0.20
CA GLU A 65 -7.16 -5.85 -0.57
C GLU A 65 -7.15 -7.37 -0.47
N PHE A 66 -8.25 -7.92 0.05
CA PHE A 66 -8.54 -9.35 0.03
C PHE A 66 -9.51 -9.61 -1.11
N VAL A 67 -9.05 -10.34 -2.11
CA VAL A 67 -9.77 -10.57 -3.37
C VAL A 67 -10.09 -12.04 -3.57
N THR A 68 -11.26 -12.31 -4.14
CA THR A 68 -11.65 -13.67 -4.55
C THR A 68 -10.84 -14.14 -5.77
N ALA A 69 -10.91 -15.42 -6.11
CA ALA A 69 -10.27 -15.98 -7.31
C ALA A 69 -10.70 -15.28 -8.62
N ASN A 70 -11.90 -14.68 -8.66
CA ASN A 70 -12.40 -13.94 -9.83
C ASN A 70 -11.98 -12.46 -9.83
N GLY A 71 -11.17 -12.02 -8.87
CA GLY A 71 -10.68 -10.64 -8.76
C GLY A 71 -11.61 -9.69 -8.03
N THR A 72 -12.77 -10.14 -7.54
CA THR A 72 -13.68 -9.29 -6.73
C THR A 72 -13.05 -9.00 -5.37
N ARG A 73 -12.91 -7.72 -5.01
CA ARG A 73 -12.54 -7.29 -3.64
C ARG A 73 -13.69 -7.58 -2.67
N VAL A 74 -13.38 -8.30 -1.60
CA VAL A 74 -14.35 -8.74 -0.58
C VAL A 74 -14.02 -8.23 0.82
N SER A 75 -12.79 -7.79 1.04
CA SER A 75 -12.44 -6.97 2.20
C SER A 75 -11.17 -6.18 1.91
N GLU A 76 -10.82 -5.27 2.82
CA GLU A 76 -9.61 -4.44 2.78
C GLU A 76 -9.10 -4.23 4.21
N GLY A 77 -7.80 -4.00 4.35
CA GLY A 77 -7.19 -3.53 5.57
C GLY A 77 -6.02 -2.61 5.29
N GLY A 78 -5.66 -1.81 6.30
CA GLY A 78 -4.48 -0.97 6.30
C GLY A 78 -3.66 -1.15 7.58
N THR A 79 -2.35 -0.96 7.50
CA THR A 79 -1.46 -0.95 8.67
C THR A 79 -0.38 0.11 8.53
N LEU A 80 0.12 0.57 9.68
CA LEU A 80 1.33 1.38 9.78
C LEU A 80 2.44 0.52 10.39
N SER A 81 3.60 0.50 9.76
CA SER A 81 4.79 -0.13 10.34
C SER A 81 5.32 0.70 11.52
N SER A 82 6.13 0.08 12.38
CA SER A 82 7.11 0.85 13.13
C SER A 82 8.12 1.48 12.16
N THR A 83 8.89 2.48 12.62
CA THR A 83 10.00 3.02 11.83
C THR A 83 11.01 1.91 11.51
N VAL A 84 11.39 1.83 10.23
CA VAL A 84 12.29 0.83 9.65
C VAL A 84 13.58 1.55 9.26
N ALA A 85 14.71 1.17 9.87
CA ALA A 85 16.01 1.75 9.52
C ALA A 85 16.42 1.40 8.07
N PRO A 86 17.35 2.15 7.44
CA PRO A 86 17.91 1.78 6.14
C PRO A 86 18.45 0.34 6.13
N GLY A 87 18.05 -0.44 5.13
CA GLY A 87 18.42 -1.85 4.97
C GLY A 87 17.80 -2.83 5.98
N GLN A 88 16.91 -2.36 6.85
CA GLN A 88 16.22 -3.22 7.81
C GLN A 88 14.97 -3.85 7.18
N THR A 89 14.67 -5.09 7.61
CA THR A 89 13.40 -5.76 7.33
C THR A 89 12.53 -5.86 8.59
N VAL A 90 11.23 -5.60 8.46
CA VAL A 90 10.22 -5.84 9.50
C VAL A 90 9.07 -6.66 8.94
N ARG A 91 8.30 -7.30 9.84
CA ARG A 91 7.07 -8.03 9.50
C ARG A 91 5.89 -7.43 10.23
N THR A 92 4.78 -7.27 9.53
CA THR A 92 3.52 -6.75 10.06
C THR A 92 2.34 -7.55 9.54
N GLU A 93 1.19 -7.40 10.20
CA GLU A 93 -0.06 -8.02 9.81
C GLU A 93 -1.07 -6.95 9.39
N VAL A 94 -1.81 -7.24 8.32
CA VAL A 94 -2.94 -6.43 7.84
C VAL A 94 -4.18 -7.29 7.96
N GLY A 95 -5.13 -6.88 8.79
CA GLY A 95 -6.41 -7.57 8.96
C GLY A 95 -7.49 -6.95 8.09
N GLY A 96 -8.29 -7.77 7.42
CA GLY A 96 -9.50 -7.30 6.76
C GLY A 96 -10.58 -6.92 7.76
N VAL A 97 -11.36 -5.89 7.43
CA VAL A 97 -12.43 -5.39 8.29
C VAL A 97 -13.73 -6.20 8.17
N ASP A 98 -13.89 -6.96 7.09
CA ASP A 98 -15.07 -7.77 6.82
C ASP A 98 -14.82 -9.26 7.01
N ARG A 99 -15.89 -9.98 7.34
CA ARG A 99 -15.89 -11.44 7.33
C ARG A 99 -15.97 -11.96 5.90
N VAL A 100 -15.18 -12.99 5.62
CA VAL A 100 -15.17 -13.72 4.36
C VAL A 100 -15.40 -15.20 4.63
N THR A 101 -16.32 -15.79 3.87
CA THR A 101 -16.69 -17.21 3.97
C THR A 101 -15.95 -18.08 2.95
N GLN A 102 -15.11 -17.47 2.11
CA GLN A 102 -14.42 -18.10 1.00
C GLN A 102 -12.93 -17.80 1.06
N GLU A 103 -12.14 -18.60 0.32
CA GLU A 103 -10.71 -18.33 0.15
C GLU A 103 -10.47 -17.00 -0.59
N VAL A 104 -9.37 -16.35 -0.24
CA VAL A 104 -8.96 -15.05 -0.78
C VAL A 104 -7.48 -15.05 -1.13
N THR A 105 -7.13 -14.22 -2.10
CA THR A 105 -5.76 -13.78 -2.38
C THR A 105 -5.57 -12.38 -1.81
N CYS A 106 -4.36 -12.07 -1.36
CA CYS A 106 -4.02 -10.76 -0.82
C CYS A 106 -3.29 -9.95 -1.89
N LYS A 107 -3.73 -8.72 -2.11
CA LYS A 107 -3.13 -7.80 -3.08
C LYS A 107 -2.76 -6.52 -2.36
N VAL A 108 -1.47 -6.18 -2.33
CA VAL A 108 -1.04 -4.84 -1.92
C VAL A 108 -1.51 -3.85 -2.98
N THR A 109 -2.24 -2.83 -2.56
CA THR A 109 -2.83 -1.84 -3.48
C THR A 109 -2.28 -0.44 -3.30
N ASP A 110 -1.80 -0.12 -2.10
CA ASP A 110 -1.13 1.14 -1.82
C ASP A 110 0.00 0.93 -0.83
N VAL A 111 1.13 1.59 -1.10
CA VAL A 111 2.26 1.69 -0.19
C VAL A 111 2.74 3.13 -0.17
N THR A 112 2.66 3.75 1.01
CA THR A 112 3.21 5.09 1.24
C THR A 112 4.41 4.99 2.18
N ARG A 113 5.55 5.52 1.77
CA ARG A 113 6.77 5.64 2.59
C ARG A 113 6.88 7.04 3.18
N LEU A 114 6.80 7.13 4.50
CA LEU A 114 6.94 8.36 5.27
C LEU A 114 8.35 8.41 5.87
N ALA A 115 9.26 9.07 5.17
CA ALA A 115 10.63 9.28 5.65
C ALA A 115 10.65 10.26 6.84
N SER A 116 11.43 9.94 7.86
CA SER A 116 11.78 10.86 8.95
C SER A 116 12.91 11.82 8.57
#